data_AF-A0A3D3GQI7-F1
#
_entry.id   AF-A0A3D3GQI7-F1
#
_cell.length_a   1.000
_cell.length_b   1.000
_cell.length_c   1.000
_cell.angle_alpha   90.00
_cell.angle_beta   90.00
_cell.angle_gamma   90.00
#
_symmetry.space_group_name_H-M   'P 1'
#
loop_
_entity.id
_entity.type
_entity.pdbx_description
1 polymer ?
#
loop_
_entity_poly.entity_id
_entity_poly.type
_entity_poly.pdbx_seq_one_letter_code
_entity_poly.pdbx_strand_id
1 'polypeptide(L)'
;MPRVAAKVSRKNFSPPPAVDSAILVIESISTDFFKDLSEERFFKTIRAGFAQKRKFLVNNLAMQFRKSEMLEAFRACNVDNMVRAENVPLETWKCLVRATEKIPSL
;
A
#
# COMPACT_ATOMS: atom_id res chain seq x y z
N MET A 1 -3.13 -7.01 -14.50
CA MET A 1 -2.36 -5.93 -13.85
C MET A 1 -2.50 -4.66 -14.68
N PRO A 2 -2.53 -3.46 -14.06
CA PRO A 2 -2.52 -2.21 -14.80
C PRO A 2 -1.32 -2.12 -15.75
N ARG A 3 -1.50 -1.51 -16.92
CA ARG A 3 -0.42 -1.32 -17.90
C ARG A 3 -0.46 0.07 -18.51
N VAL A 4 0.72 0.59 -18.85
CA VAL A 4 0.85 1.80 -19.68
C VAL A 4 0.64 1.38 -21.13
N ALA A 5 -0.46 1.82 -21.74
CA ALA A 5 -0.74 1.54 -23.15
C ALA A 5 0.10 2.41 -24.10
N ALA A 6 0.30 3.68 -23.74
CA ALA A 6 1.13 4.61 -24.50
C ALA A 6 1.62 5.77 -23.63
N LYS A 7 2.75 6.37 -24.02
CA LYS A 7 3.16 7.70 -23.55
C LYS A 7 2.69 8.73 -24.58
N VAL A 8 2.20 9.87 -24.12
CA VAL A 8 1.68 10.95 -24.97
C VAL A 8 2.50 12.20 -24.71
N SER A 9 3.21 12.69 -25.72
CA SER A 9 4.02 13.90 -25.57
C SER A 9 3.15 15.13 -25.33
N ARG A 10 3.61 16.05 -24.47
CA ARG A 10 3.00 17.36 -24.24
C ARG A 10 2.76 18.18 -25.51
N LYS A 11 3.53 17.92 -26.58
CA LYS A 11 3.40 18.57 -27.89
C LYS A 11 2.08 18.25 -28.60
N ASN A 12 1.40 17.18 -28.20
CA ASN A 12 0.12 16.76 -28.78
C ASN A 12 -1.10 17.46 -28.14
N PHE A 13 -0.88 18.46 -27.29
CA PHE A 13 -1.93 19.21 -26.59
C PHE A 13 -1.89 20.70 -26.94
N SER A 14 -3.04 21.38 -26.88
CA SER A 14 -3.15 22.82 -27.10
C SER A 14 -4.04 23.46 -26.02
N PRO A 15 -3.51 24.37 -25.17
CA PRO A 15 -2.10 24.72 -25.06
C PRO A 15 -1.24 23.55 -24.52
N PRO A 16 0.07 23.48 -24.84
CA PRO A 16 0.94 22.41 -24.34
C PRO A 16 1.14 22.49 -22.81
N PRO A 17 0.98 21.39 -22.05
CA PRO A 17 1.27 21.35 -20.61
C PRO A 17 2.80 21.31 -20.32
N ALA A 18 3.17 21.44 -19.05
CA ALA A 18 4.57 21.41 -18.59
C ALA A 18 5.20 20.00 -18.57
N VAL A 19 4.38 18.94 -18.64
CA VAL A 19 4.80 17.55 -18.49
C VAL A 19 4.15 16.67 -19.56
N ASP A 20 4.79 15.54 -19.88
CA ASP A 20 4.20 14.52 -20.75
C ASP A 20 3.07 13.75 -20.03
N SER A 21 2.20 13.11 -20.81
CA SER A 21 1.09 12.29 -20.33
C SER A 21 1.31 10.81 -20.62
N ALA A 22 0.47 9.94 -20.04
CA ALA A 22 0.44 8.51 -20.33
C ALA A 22 -1.00 7.99 -20.31
N ILE A 23 -1.30 7.00 -21.15
CA ILE A 23 -2.57 6.28 -21.18
C ILE A 23 -2.41 5.02 -20.32
N LEU A 24 -3.17 4.94 -19.23
CA LEU A 24 -3.22 3.76 -18.35
C LEU A 24 -4.45 2.92 -18.69
N VAL A 25 -4.25 1.61 -18.81
CA VAL A 25 -5.31 0.63 -18.97
C VAL A 25 -5.43 -0.16 -17.67
N ILE A 26 -6.61 -0.11 -17.07
CA ILE A 26 -6.99 -0.83 -15.85
C ILE A 26 -8.19 -1.70 -16.22
N GLU A 27 -7.99 -3.01 -16.17
CA GLU A 27 -8.95 -4.03 -16.57
C GLU A 27 -9.11 -5.05 -15.44
N SER A 28 -10.14 -5.90 -15.50
CA SER A 28 -10.44 -6.92 -14.48
C SER A 28 -10.66 -6.32 -13.08
N ILE A 29 -11.43 -5.23 -13.01
CA ILE A 29 -11.77 -4.56 -11.75
C ILE A 29 -12.71 -5.48 -10.95
N SER A 30 -12.29 -5.84 -9.73
CA SER A 30 -13.05 -6.70 -8.83
C SER A 30 -12.90 -6.24 -7.38
N THR A 31 -13.94 -6.50 -6.58
CA THR A 31 -13.95 -6.30 -5.12
C THR A 31 -13.54 -7.56 -4.35
N ASP A 32 -13.15 -8.64 -5.04
CA ASP A 32 -12.83 -9.94 -4.43
C ASP A 32 -11.78 -9.87 -3.32
N PHE A 33 -10.79 -8.99 -3.48
CA PHE A 33 -9.72 -8.79 -2.50
C PHE A 33 -10.27 -8.36 -1.12
N PHE A 34 -11.37 -7.60 -1.10
CA PHE A 34 -11.98 -7.04 0.11
C PHE A 34 -13.20 -7.83 0.61
N LYS A 35 -13.51 -9.00 0.04
CA LYS A 35 -14.64 -9.84 0.49
C LYS A 35 -14.57 -10.21 1.97
N ASP A 36 -13.36 -10.34 2.48
CA ASP A 36 -13.02 -10.83 3.82
C ASP A 36 -11.96 -9.94 4.48
N LEU A 37 -12.02 -8.64 4.17
CA LEU A 37 -11.12 -7.61 4.69
C LEU A 37 -11.80 -6.23 4.61
N SER A 38 -11.80 -5.47 5.70
CA SER A 38 -12.29 -4.08 5.67
C SER A 38 -11.42 -3.21 4.75
N GLU A 39 -12.02 -2.66 3.70
CA GLU A 39 -11.36 -1.73 2.77
C GLU A 39 -10.85 -0.47 3.48
N GLU A 40 -11.67 0.12 4.36
CA GLU A 40 -11.29 1.28 5.16
C GLU A 40 -10.05 0.99 6.02
N ARG A 41 -10.06 -0.15 6.73
CA ARG A 41 -8.93 -0.55 7.58
C ARG A 41 -7.68 -0.81 6.75
N PHE A 42 -7.83 -1.48 5.60
CA PHE A 42 -6.72 -1.73 4.70
C PHE A 42 -6.06 -0.42 4.24
N PHE A 43 -6.85 0.52 3.73
CA PHE A 43 -6.29 1.81 3.28
C PHE A 43 -5.75 2.65 4.43
N LYS A 44 -6.34 2.61 5.63
CA LYS A 44 -5.79 3.27 6.81
C LYS A 44 -4.40 2.74 7.15
N THR A 45 -4.23 1.42 7.20
CA THR A 45 -2.95 0.76 7.48
C THR A 45 -1.91 1.02 6.38
N ILE A 46 -2.31 0.95 5.11
CA ILE A 46 -1.42 1.28 3.97
C ILE A 46 -0.91 2.72 4.09
N ARG A 47 -1.82 3.69 4.30
CA ARG A 47 -1.43 5.11 4.47
C ARG A 47 -0.46 5.29 5.63
N ALA A 48 -0.71 4.65 6.77
CA ALA A 48 0.19 4.67 7.92
C ALA A 48 1.57 4.13 7.56
N GLY A 49 1.63 2.99 6.87
CA GLY A 49 2.87 2.36 6.47
C GLY A 49 3.70 3.17 5.48
N PHE A 50 3.06 3.98 4.63
CA PHE A 50 3.72 4.88 3.67
C PHE A 50 3.97 6.30 4.20
N ALA A 51 3.62 6.60 5.45
CA ALA A 51 3.69 7.96 6.01
C ALA A 51 5.10 8.58 5.95
N GLN A 52 6.16 7.77 6.13
CA GLN A 52 7.54 8.24 6.01
C GLN A 52 8.35 7.30 5.12
N LYS A 53 8.55 7.71 3.86
CA LYS A 53 9.16 6.90 2.78
C LYS A 53 10.46 6.19 3.15
N ARG A 54 11.33 6.82 3.94
CA ARG A 54 12.67 6.28 4.26
C ARG A 54 12.71 5.43 5.54
N LYS A 55 11.64 5.36 6.33
CA LYS A 55 11.59 4.53 7.53
C LYS A 55 11.19 3.10 7.19
N PHE A 56 11.67 2.15 7.99
CA PHE A 56 11.18 0.78 7.95
C PHE A 56 9.70 0.73 8.35
N LEU A 57 8.97 -0.21 7.75
CA LEU A 57 7.53 -0.32 7.87
C LEU A 57 7.09 -0.43 9.33
N VAL A 58 7.80 -1.21 10.15
CA VAL A 58 7.50 -1.35 11.59
C VAL A 58 7.50 -0.02 12.33
N ASN A 59 8.40 0.90 11.96
CA ASN A 59 8.49 2.22 12.59
C ASN A 59 7.39 3.16 12.09
N ASN A 60 6.92 2.98 10.85
CA ASN A 60 5.76 3.72 10.35
C ASN A 60 4.47 3.24 11.02
N LEU A 61 4.27 1.92 11.13
CA LEU A 61 3.08 1.34 11.76
C LEU A 61 3.05 1.54 13.29
N ALA A 62 4.21 1.61 13.94
CA ALA A 62 4.31 1.91 15.37
C ALA A 62 3.81 3.32 15.76
N MET A 63 3.44 4.17 14.79
CA MET A 63 2.76 5.45 15.07
C MET A 63 1.27 5.28 15.36
N GLN A 64 0.66 4.16 14.98
CA GLN A 64 -0.77 3.87 15.17
C GLN A 64 -1.04 2.59 15.99
N PHE A 65 -0.04 1.73 16.11
CA PHE A 65 -0.10 0.44 16.78
C PHE A 65 1.05 0.30 17.78
N ARG A 66 0.93 -0.57 18.77
CA ARG A 66 2.07 -0.83 19.66
C ARG A 66 3.14 -1.60 18.89
N LYS A 67 4.40 -1.22 19.06
CA LYS A 67 5.52 -1.83 18.33
C LYS A 67 5.64 -3.33 18.59
N SER A 68 5.37 -3.80 19.81
CA SER A 68 5.41 -5.22 20.17
C SER A 68 4.40 -6.05 19.38
N GLU A 69 3.17 -5.55 19.26
CA GLU A 69 2.09 -6.17 18.47
C GLU A 69 2.44 -6.22 16.99
N MET A 70 3.05 -5.15 16.47
CA MET A 70 3.51 -5.12 15.07
C MET A 70 4.63 -6.12 14.79
N LEU A 71 5.57 -6.31 15.72
CA LEU A 71 6.63 -7.31 15.56
C LEU A 71 6.08 -8.74 15.57
N GLU A 72 5.04 -9.00 16.35
CA GLU A 72 4.34 -10.29 16.34
C GLU A 72 3.59 -10.51 15.02
N ALA A 73 2.87 -9.50 14.52
CA ALA A 73 2.22 -9.54 13.22
C ALA A 73 3.22 -9.76 12.07
N PHE A 74 4.39 -9.11 12.13
CA PHE A 74 5.46 -9.29 11.15
C PHE A 74 5.98 -10.73 11.17
N ARG A 75 6.19 -11.30 12.35
CA ARG A 75 6.61 -12.70 12.48
C ARG A 75 5.55 -13.64 11.90
N ALA A 76 4.28 -13.42 12.21
CA ALA A 76 3.17 -14.25 11.71
C ALA A 76 3.03 -14.17 10.18
N CYS A 77 3.29 -13.01 9.59
CA CYS A 77 3.21 -12.77 8.15
C CYS A 77 4.55 -12.94 7.41
N ASN A 78 5.59 -13.46 8.09
CA ASN A 78 6.94 -13.66 7.54
C ASN A 78 7.55 -12.41 6.90
N VAL A 79 7.49 -11.28 7.62
CA VAL A 79 7.96 -9.96 7.18
C VAL A 79 9.26 -9.59 7.89
N ASP A 80 10.25 -9.16 7.11
CA ASP A 80 11.51 -8.63 7.63
C ASP A 80 11.30 -7.29 8.38
N ASN A 81 11.91 -7.13 9.56
CA ASN A 81 11.74 -5.94 10.40
C ASN A 81 12.36 -4.66 9.81
N MET A 82 13.26 -4.81 8.84
CA MET A 82 13.93 -3.74 8.09
C MET A 82 13.33 -3.55 6.69
N VAL A 83 12.14 -4.12 6.41
CA VAL A 83 11.44 -3.87 5.15
C VAL A 83 10.91 -2.42 5.10
N ARG A 84 10.89 -1.81 3.92
CA ARG A 84 10.17 -0.56 3.64
C ARG A 84 8.81 -0.87 3.03
N ALA A 85 7.83 0.01 3.24
CA ALA A 85 6.47 -0.16 2.75
C ALA A 85 6.38 -0.45 1.24
N GLU A 86 7.21 0.22 0.44
CA GLU A 86 7.29 0.05 -1.02
C GLU A 86 7.78 -1.33 -1.48
N ASN A 87 8.41 -2.12 -0.59
CA ASN A 87 8.92 -3.46 -0.88
C ASN A 87 7.98 -4.58 -0.38
N VAL A 88 6.82 -4.24 0.19
CA VAL A 88 5.88 -5.22 0.75
C VAL A 88 4.82 -5.59 -0.28
N PRO A 89 4.70 -6.89 -0.66
CA PRO A 89 3.67 -7.36 -1.59
C PRO A 89 2.25 -7.17 -1.07
N LEU A 90 1.27 -7.09 -1.98
CA LEU A 90 -0.15 -6.90 -1.66
C LEU A 90 -0.71 -7.96 -0.69
N GLU A 91 -0.40 -9.24 -0.91
CA GLU A 91 -0.86 -10.33 -0.05
C GLU A 91 -0.29 -10.24 1.37
N THR A 92 0.96 -9.78 1.49
CA THR A 92 1.58 -9.52 2.79
C THR A 92 0.88 -8.37 3.52
N TRP A 93 0.46 -7.32 2.81
CA TRP A 93 -0.38 -6.27 3.41
C TRP A 93 -1.73 -6.82 3.88
N LYS A 94 -2.40 -7.67 3.09
CA LYS A 94 -3.63 -8.35 3.51
C LYS A 94 -3.42 -9.14 4.81
N CYS A 95 -2.33 -9.89 4.90
CA CYS A 95 -1.95 -10.60 6.13
C CYS A 95 -1.75 -9.66 7.31
N LEU A 96 -0.97 -8.57 7.14
CA LEU A 96 -0.68 -7.62 8.22
C LEU A 96 -1.95 -6.93 8.73
N VAL A 97 -2.88 -6.57 7.85
CA VAL A 97 -4.15 -5.95 8.25
C VAL A 97 -4.99 -6.93 9.06
N ARG A 98 -5.05 -8.20 8.68
CA ARG A 98 -5.73 -9.26 9.45
C ARG A 98 -5.07 -9.54 10.79
N ALA A 99 -3.75 -9.63 10.83
CA ALA A 99 -3.02 -9.83 12.07
C ALA A 99 -3.26 -8.67 13.05
N THR A 100 -3.45 -7.47 12.51
CA THR A 100 -3.80 -6.28 13.29
C THR A 100 -5.30 -6.12 13.54
N GLU A 101 -6.19 -6.98 13.01
CA GLU A 101 -7.64 -6.80 13.14
C GLU A 101 -8.12 -6.78 14.60
N LYS A 102 -7.49 -7.61 15.42
CA LYS A 102 -7.79 -7.79 16.83
C LYS A 102 -7.12 -6.75 17.73
N ILE A 103 -6.24 -5.93 17.16
CA ILE A 103 -5.48 -4.92 17.88
C ILE A 103 -6.23 -3.59 17.76
N PRO A 104 -6.76 -3.02 18.86
CA PRO A 104 -7.31 -1.66 18.84
C PRO A 104 -6.22 -0.70 18.39
N SER A 105 -6.51 0.16 17.40
CA SER A 105 -5.62 1.28 17.11
C SER A 105 -5.52 2.16 18.35
N LEU A 106 -4.31 2.62 18.67
CA LEU A 106 -4.08 3.57 19.75
C LEU A 106 -4.81 4.90 19.51
#